data_AF-A0A7S1DXM9-F1
#
_entry.id   AF-A0A7S1DXM9-F1
#
_cell.length_a   1.000
_cell.length_b   1.000
_cell.length_c   1.000
_cell.angle_alpha   90.00
_cell.angle_beta   90.00
_cell.angle_gamma   90.00
#
_symmetry.space_group_name_H-M   'P 1'
#
loop_
_entity.id
_entity.type
_entity.pdbx_description
1 polymer ?
#
loop_
_entity_poly.entity_id
_entity_poly.type
_entity_poly.pdbx_seq_one_letter_code
_entity_poly.pdbx_strand_id
1 'polypeptide(L)'
;MAACFLDIDIGDPEEFKRQSEAWERSCKFLKENGAGYGLTGATPSDLDDAGREMLLELYGSDPAASGEGPARVEPPVSLRVGRLEIDTKDKESPKAVENFRALCTGEKGVGKE
;
A
#
# COMPACT_ATOMS: atom_id res chain seq x y z
N MET A 1 -20.09 -12.23 20.00
CA MET A 1 -19.35 -11.01 19.68
C MET A 1 -18.69 -11.22 18.34
N ALA A 2 -19.42 -10.87 17.29
CA ALA A 2 -18.83 -10.64 15.98
C ALA A 2 -18.39 -9.17 15.93
N ALA A 3 -17.11 -8.92 15.70
CA ALA A 3 -16.60 -7.58 15.41
C ALA A 3 -16.57 -7.40 13.89
N CYS A 4 -17.15 -6.32 13.41
CA CYS A 4 -17.08 -5.93 12.01
C CYS A 4 -16.04 -4.82 11.84
N PHE A 5 -15.13 -5.01 10.88
CA PHE A 5 -14.07 -4.05 10.59
C PHE A 5 -14.33 -3.44 9.23
N LEU A 6 -14.43 -2.12 9.17
CA LEU A 6 -14.47 -1.38 7.92
C LEU A 6 -13.18 -0.59 7.77
N ASP A 7 -12.41 -1.00 6.78
CA ASP A 7 -11.18 -0.32 6.39
C ASP A 7 -11.51 0.84 5.47
N ILE A 8 -11.07 2.05 5.85
CA ILE A 8 -11.37 3.28 5.10
C ILE A 8 -10.13 3.67 4.33
N ASP A 9 -10.21 3.53 3.02
CA ASP A 9 -9.20 3.98 2.08
C ASP A 9 -9.68 5.29 1.43
N ILE A 10 -8.88 6.36 1.52
CA ILE A 10 -9.16 7.67 0.92
C ILE A 10 -8.00 8.05 0.01
N GLY A 11 -8.34 8.46 -1.22
CA GLY A 11 -7.40 8.96 -2.20
C GLY A 11 -7.59 8.29 -3.55
N ASP A 12 -6.55 8.34 -4.38
CA ASP A 12 -6.58 7.79 -5.72
C ASP A 12 -5.89 6.41 -5.75
N PRO A 13 -6.64 5.32 -6.02
CA PRO A 13 -6.09 3.96 -6.00
C PRO A 13 -5.12 3.69 -7.16
N GLU A 14 -5.30 4.33 -8.31
CA GLU A 14 -4.42 4.16 -9.46
C GLU A 14 -3.08 4.86 -9.23
N GLU A 15 -3.13 6.07 -8.65
CA GLU A 15 -1.97 6.82 -8.20
C GLU A 15 -1.17 6.03 -7.16
N PHE A 16 -1.84 5.53 -6.12
CA PHE A 16 -1.21 4.73 -5.08
C PHE A 16 -0.53 3.49 -5.65
N LYS A 17 -1.20 2.80 -6.59
CA LYS A 17 -0.63 1.64 -7.28
C LYS A 17 0.63 2.04 -8.06
N ARG A 18 0.56 3.10 -8.87
CA ARG A 18 1.71 3.58 -9.66
C ARG A 18 2.91 3.97 -8.79
N GLN A 19 2.66 4.65 -7.66
CA GLN A 19 3.70 5.03 -6.71
C GLN A 19 4.28 3.80 -5.99
N SER A 20 3.43 2.83 -5.63
CA SER A 20 3.86 1.58 -4.99
C SER A 20 4.76 0.76 -5.93
N GLU A 21 4.40 0.64 -7.20
CA GLU A 21 5.22 -0.03 -8.21
C GLU A 21 6.57 0.70 -8.40
N ALA A 22 6.59 2.04 -8.43
CA ALA A 22 7.83 2.83 -8.51
C ALA A 22 8.73 2.64 -7.29
N TRP A 23 8.13 2.57 -6.10
CA TRP A 23 8.82 2.30 -4.85
C TRP A 23 9.41 0.90 -4.81
N GLU A 24 8.66 -0.12 -5.25
CA GLU A 24 9.11 -1.51 -5.30
C GLU A 24 10.28 -1.68 -6.27
N ARG A 25 10.23 -1.05 -7.46
CA ARG A 25 11.36 -1.02 -8.40
C ARG A 25 12.62 -0.43 -7.76
N SER A 26 12.47 0.66 -7.02
CA SER A 26 13.58 1.34 -6.36
C SER A 26 14.19 0.48 -5.24
N CYS A 27 13.35 -0.17 -4.43
CA CYS A 27 13.79 -1.14 -3.42
C CYS A 27 14.52 -2.33 -4.05
N LYS A 28 13.97 -2.88 -5.14
CA LYS A 28 14.58 -4.00 -5.87
C LYS A 28 15.95 -3.61 -6.42
N PHE A 29 16.04 -2.47 -7.10
CA PHE A 29 17.28 -1.99 -7.68
C PHE A 29 18.35 -1.69 -6.60
N LEU A 30 17.95 -1.06 -5.50
CA LEU A 30 18.84 -0.81 -4.35
C LEU A 30 19.41 -2.12 -3.79
N LYS A 31 18.56 -3.14 -3.65
CA LYS A 31 18.97 -4.45 -3.13
C LYS A 31 19.93 -5.19 -4.07
N GLU A 32 19.71 -5.09 -5.37
CA GLU A 32 20.50 -5.81 -6.39
C GLU A 32 21.81 -5.09 -6.74
N ASN A 33 21.80 -3.77 -6.80
CA ASN A 33 22.93 -2.97 -7.31
C ASN A 33 23.59 -2.07 -6.26
N GLY A 34 22.88 -1.71 -5.18
CA GLY A 34 23.33 -0.69 -4.22
C GLY A 34 24.60 -1.03 -3.46
N ALA A 35 24.81 -2.32 -3.14
CA ALA A 35 25.99 -2.76 -2.39
C ALA A 35 27.32 -2.43 -3.10
N GLY A 36 27.35 -2.47 -4.43
CA GLY A 36 28.53 -2.13 -5.23
C GLY A 36 28.92 -0.65 -5.17
N TYR A 37 27.98 0.21 -4.78
CA TYR A 37 28.14 1.66 -4.73
C TYR A 37 28.17 2.22 -3.30
N GLY A 38 28.21 1.33 -2.29
CA GLY A 38 28.18 1.73 -0.88
C GLY A 38 26.81 2.19 -0.38
N LEU A 39 25.74 1.98 -1.15
CA LEU A 39 24.38 2.24 -0.71
C LEU A 39 23.92 1.10 0.21
N THR A 40 23.99 1.35 1.52
CA THR A 40 23.58 0.37 2.54
C THR A 40 22.20 0.73 3.08
N GLY A 41 21.20 -0.09 2.78
CA GLY A 41 19.82 0.12 3.23
C GLY A 41 18.90 -0.97 2.67
N ALA A 42 17.77 -1.21 3.34
CA ALA A 42 16.75 -2.12 2.82
C ALA A 42 15.84 -1.40 1.83
N THR A 43 15.67 -0.09 2.00
CA THR A 43 14.77 0.77 1.24
C THR A 43 15.43 2.12 0.93
N PRO A 44 14.94 2.87 -0.08
CA PRO A 44 15.41 4.22 -0.36
C PRO A 44 15.29 5.20 0.83
N SER A 45 14.36 4.95 1.76
CA SER A 45 14.20 5.76 2.98
C SER A 45 15.35 5.60 3.98
N ASP A 46 16.08 4.49 3.92
CA ASP A 46 17.23 4.24 4.80
C ASP A 46 18.49 4.98 4.36
N LEU A 47 18.49 5.52 3.13
CA LEU A 47 19.58 6.29 2.57
C LEU A 47 19.48 7.75 3.01
N ASP A 48 20.63 8.39 3.14
CA ASP A 48 20.73 9.85 3.24
C ASP A 48 20.43 10.50 1.88
N ASP A 49 20.37 11.84 1.86
CA ASP A 49 19.99 12.58 0.66
C ASP A 49 20.95 12.27 -0.51
N ALA A 50 22.25 12.20 -0.25
CA ALA A 50 23.27 11.86 -1.24
C ALA A 50 23.09 10.43 -1.79
N GLY A 51 22.79 9.46 -0.93
CA GLY A 51 22.52 8.09 -1.33
C GLY A 51 21.24 7.95 -2.17
N ARG A 52 20.21 8.75 -1.88
CA ARG A 52 18.97 8.79 -2.68
C ARG A 52 19.21 9.37 -4.07
N GLU A 53 19.98 10.46 -4.17
CA GLU A 53 20.38 11.04 -5.45
C GLU A 53 21.18 10.03 -6.28
N MET A 54 22.19 9.39 -5.66
CA MET A 54 22.99 8.37 -6.31
C MET A 54 22.15 7.18 -6.80
N LEU A 55 21.18 6.72 -6.00
CA LEU A 55 20.27 5.65 -6.38
C LEU A 55 19.47 6.00 -7.65
N LEU A 56 18.96 7.24 -7.75
CA LEU A 56 18.21 7.71 -8.91
C LEU A 56 19.09 7.82 -10.16
N GLU A 57 20.33 8.32 -10.00
CA GLU A 57 21.28 8.41 -11.12
C GLU A 57 21.67 7.03 -11.65
N LEU A 58 21.96 6.08 -10.75
CA LEU A 58 22.29 4.71 -11.12
C LEU A 58 21.12 4.02 -11.82
N TYR A 59 19.90 4.20 -11.29
CA TYR A 59 18.70 3.64 -11.89
C TYR A 59 18.44 4.24 -13.29
N GLY A 60 18.59 5.56 -13.43
CA GLY A 60 18.42 6.25 -14.72
C GLY A 60 19.50 5.91 -15.75
N SER A 61 20.68 5.51 -15.29
CA SER A 61 21.79 5.08 -16.14
C SER A 61 21.68 3.64 -16.61
N ASP A 62 20.82 2.82 -15.98
CA ASP A 62 20.55 1.44 -16.38
C ASP A 62 19.31 1.37 -17.30
N PRO A 63 19.46 1.08 -18.60
CA PRO A 63 18.33 1.06 -19.54
C PRO A 63 17.34 -0.08 -19.27
N ALA A 64 17.79 -1.17 -18.64
CA ALA A 64 16.92 -2.31 -18.32
C ALA A 64 16.01 -1.99 -17.13
N ALA A 65 16.56 -1.33 -16.10
CA ALA A 65 15.78 -0.88 -14.94
C ALA A 65 14.89 0.32 -15.30
N SER A 66 15.44 1.37 -15.90
CA SER A 66 14.68 2.58 -16.28
C SER A 66 13.59 2.31 -17.33
N GLY A 67 13.74 1.27 -18.15
CA GLY A 67 12.73 0.81 -19.10
C GLY A 67 11.45 0.26 -18.46
N GLU A 68 11.51 -0.21 -17.19
CA GLU A 68 10.35 -0.71 -16.45
C GLU A 68 9.48 0.41 -15.86
N GLY A 69 9.92 1.67 -15.96
CA GLY A 69 9.22 2.85 -15.48
C GLY A 69 10.04 3.66 -14.47
N PRO A 70 9.50 4.79 -13.97
CA PRO A 70 10.24 5.68 -13.09
C PRO A 70 10.49 5.05 -11.72
N ALA A 71 11.65 5.36 -11.13
CA ALA A 71 11.97 5.10 -9.73
C ALA A 71 11.47 6.24 -8.83
N ARG A 72 11.39 5.97 -7.53
CA ARG A 72 10.97 6.91 -6.49
C ARG A 72 11.70 6.58 -5.19
N VAL A 73 12.16 7.63 -4.49
CA VAL A 73 12.89 7.51 -3.21
C VAL A 73 12.04 7.81 -1.98
N GLU A 74 10.81 8.26 -2.18
CA GLU A 74 9.84 8.48 -1.13
C GLU A 74 8.80 7.34 -1.11
N PRO A 75 8.43 6.80 0.06
CA PRO A 75 7.41 5.77 0.13
C PRO A 75 6.05 6.30 -0.35
N PRO A 76 5.20 5.44 -0.95
CA PRO A 76 3.84 5.82 -1.31
C PRO A 76 3.03 6.14 -0.05
N VAL A 77 2.23 7.20 -0.09
CA VAL A 77 1.33 7.54 1.02
C VAL A 77 0.22 6.50 1.07
N SER A 78 0.06 5.83 2.22
CA SER A 78 -1.01 4.84 2.38
C SER A 78 -2.38 5.49 2.19
N LEU A 79 -3.23 4.86 1.38
CA LEU A 79 -4.64 5.26 1.27
C LEU A 79 -5.42 4.97 2.55
N ARG A 80 -4.94 4.03 3.37
CA ARG A 80 -5.61 3.64 4.61
C ARG A 80 -5.51 4.77 5.62
N VAL A 81 -6.62 5.49 5.80
CA VAL A 81 -6.70 6.57 6.80
C VAL A 81 -7.12 6.05 8.17
N GLY A 82 -7.72 4.87 8.23
CA GLY A 82 -8.12 4.25 9.49
C GLY A 82 -9.01 3.04 9.32
N ARG A 83 -9.38 2.47 10.46
CA ARG A 83 -10.30 1.33 10.58
C ARG A 83 -11.41 1.70 11.55
N LEU A 84 -12.65 1.49 11.12
CA LEU A 84 -13.80 1.55 12.00
C LEU A 84 -14.05 0.15 12.56
N GLU A 85 -14.01 0.03 13.88
CA GLU A 85 -14.36 -1.19 14.60
C GLU A 85 -15.79 -1.06 15.12
N ILE A 86 -16.65 -1.99 14.71
CA ILE A 86 -18.07 -1.98 15.09
C ILE A 86 -18.34 -3.19 15.97
N ASP A 87 -18.53 -2.91 17.26
CA ASP A 87 -19.00 -3.89 18.23
C ASP A 87 -20.51 -4.09 18.12
N THR A 88 -20.91 -5.31 17.75
CA THR A 88 -22.32 -5.66 17.59
C THR A 88 -22.90 -6.27 18.87
N LYS A 89 -24.15 -5.90 19.19
CA LYS A 89 -24.88 -6.40 20.37
C LYS A 89 -25.76 -7.59 20.00
N ASP A 90 -25.13 -8.74 19.78
CA ASP A 90 -25.76 -10.00 19.33
C ASP A 90 -26.97 -10.42 20.20
N LYS A 91 -26.86 -10.24 21.53
CA LYS A 91 -27.87 -10.66 22.50
C LYS A 91 -29.10 -9.75 22.49
N GLU A 92 -28.89 -8.45 22.30
CA GLU A 92 -29.94 -7.45 22.35
C GLU A 92 -30.69 -7.35 21.02
N SER A 93 -30.02 -7.61 19.88
CA SER A 93 -30.62 -7.44 18.56
C SER A 93 -30.09 -8.46 17.53
N PRO A 94 -30.34 -9.77 17.75
CA PRO A 94 -29.73 -10.84 16.97
C PRO A 94 -30.04 -10.75 15.47
N LYS A 95 -31.29 -10.43 15.10
CA LYS A 95 -31.71 -10.27 13.69
C LYS A 95 -31.01 -9.10 13.01
N ALA A 96 -30.79 -8.00 13.72
CA ALA A 96 -30.13 -6.82 13.16
C ALA A 96 -28.65 -7.10 12.91
N VAL A 97 -28.00 -7.78 13.85
CA VAL A 97 -26.59 -8.16 13.71
C VAL A 97 -26.40 -9.16 12.56
N GLU A 98 -27.28 -10.16 12.44
CA GLU A 98 -27.22 -11.11 11.33
C GLU A 98 -27.40 -10.41 9.97
N ASN A 99 -28.38 -9.49 9.86
CA ASN A 99 -28.59 -8.72 8.64
C ASN A 99 -27.40 -7.81 8.32
N PHE A 100 -26.86 -7.12 9.32
CA PHE A 100 -25.69 -6.25 9.15
C PHE A 100 -24.48 -7.03 8.64
N ARG A 101 -24.18 -8.19 9.25
CA ARG A 101 -23.10 -9.07 8.81
C ARG A 101 -23.32 -9.53 7.37
N ALA A 102 -24.52 -9.98 7.03
CA ALA A 102 -24.85 -10.47 5.69
C ALA A 102 -24.72 -9.38 4.60
N LEU A 103 -24.96 -8.11 4.95
CA LEU A 103 -24.73 -6.97 4.07
C LEU A 103 -23.23 -6.70 3.88
N CYS A 104 -22.44 -6.76 4.94
CA CYS A 104 -20.99 -6.55 4.85
C CYS A 104 -20.26 -7.66 4.07
N THR A 105 -20.73 -8.90 4.14
CA THR A 105 -20.12 -10.05 3.43
C THR A 105 -20.71 -10.28 2.04
N GLY A 106 -21.87 -9.69 1.74
CA GLY A 106 -22.60 -9.94 0.50
C GLY A 106 -23.25 -11.32 0.42
N GLU A 107 -23.29 -12.10 1.51
CA GLU A 107 -23.85 -13.47 1.54
C GLU A 107 -25.34 -13.53 1.16
N LYS A 108 -26.08 -12.43 1.34
CA LYS A 108 -27.50 -12.32 0.95
C LYS A 108 -27.72 -11.47 -0.32
N GLY A 109 -26.64 -11.18 -1.06
CA GLY A 109 -26.67 -10.34 -2.26
C GLY A 109 -26.83 -8.85 -1.96
N VAL A 110 -26.93 -8.06 -3.03
CA VAL A 110 -27.21 -6.61 -2.97
C VAL A 110 -28.69 -6.34 -3.22
N GLY A 111 -29.24 -5.35 -2.51
CA GLY A 111 -30.61 -4.89 -2.75
C GLY A 111 -30.78 -4.37 -4.19
N LYS A 112 -31.98 -4.53 -4.76
CA LYS A 112 -32.30 -3.96 -6.06
C LYS A 112 -32.43 -2.44 -5.95
N GLU A 113 -31.96 -1.76 -6.98
CA GLU A 113 -32.02 -0.31 -7.18
C GLU A 113 -33.45 0.19 -7.35
#